data_AF-A0A955HGA7-F1
#
_entry.id   AF-A0A955HGA7-F1
#
_cell.length_a   1.000
_cell.length_b   1.000
_cell.length_c   1.000
_cell.angle_alpha   90.00
_cell.angle_beta   90.00
_cell.angle_gamma   90.00
#
_symmetry.space_group_name_H-M   'P 1'
#
loop_
_entity.id
_entity.type
_entity.pdbx_description
1 polymer ?
#
loop_
_entity_poly.entity_id
_entity_poly.type
_entity_poly.pdbx_seq_one_letter_code
_entity_poly.pdbx_strand_id
1 'polypeptide(L)'
;MRGYQEQIGQFNNIWEAAKEIFGNALWQDDPTILYCINIPLHPSCYEHMRVVSDNLQSMVPASLANLWLYNEDMHITLMIPGRMADQFQEGDIDSIRGSIEKVVQNFPKFSVELGNINYFPGTIFREVYDRNGNIFALHNQLADSIPFDLHPEYRYENYNPHMSIGYLAGEHKGLIKHPKFNREIGVVEMKVEKIYFSAVTDAGHVYQQKILGEFPLGK
;
A
#
# COMPACT_ATOMS: atom_id res chain seq x y z
N MET A 1 11.46 13.62 10.27
CA MET A 1 10.05 13.16 10.18
C MET A 1 9.33 14.14 9.28
N ARG A 2 8.65 13.66 8.23
CA ARG A 2 7.95 14.54 7.29
C ARG A 2 6.71 15.14 7.95
N GLY A 3 6.61 16.46 7.95
CA GLY A 3 5.41 17.16 8.43
C GLY A 3 4.19 16.87 7.55
N TYR A 4 2.99 17.02 8.10
CA TYR A 4 1.74 16.78 7.36
C TYR A 4 1.65 17.59 6.05
N GLN A 5 2.07 18.85 6.06
CA GLN A 5 2.10 19.69 4.85
C GLN A 5 3.13 19.22 3.81
N GLU A 6 4.26 18.66 4.26
CA GLU A 6 5.26 18.09 3.34
C GLU A 6 4.71 16.83 2.66
N GLN A 7 3.96 16.00 3.39
CA GLN A 7 3.28 14.83 2.82
C GLN A 7 2.25 15.25 1.75
N ILE A 8 1.44 16.28 2.01
CA ILE A 8 0.51 16.85 1.00
C ILE A 8 1.27 17.34 -0.23
N GLY A 9 2.34 18.11 -0.01
CA GLY A 9 3.19 18.61 -1.10
C GLY A 9 3.76 17.47 -1.94
N GLN A 10 4.21 16.39 -1.31
CA GLN A 10 4.74 15.22 -2.00
C GLN A 10 3.67 14.53 -2.87
N PHE A 11 2.47 14.31 -2.36
CA PHE A 11 1.41 13.69 -3.16
C PHE A 11 0.95 14.59 -4.32
N ASN A 12 0.92 15.91 -4.12
CA ASN A 12 0.67 16.84 -5.23
C ASN A 12 1.76 16.75 -6.30
N ASN A 13 3.03 16.62 -5.91
CA ASN A 13 4.12 16.44 -6.87
C ASN A 13 4.00 15.10 -7.63
N ILE A 14 3.63 14.02 -6.95
CA ILE A 14 3.40 12.71 -7.57
C ILE A 14 2.26 12.81 -8.59
N TRP A 15 1.15 13.44 -8.19
CA TRP A 15 0.01 13.67 -9.07
C TRP A 15 0.40 14.46 -10.32
N GLU A 16 1.12 15.57 -10.16
CA GLU A 16 1.52 16.40 -11.29
C GLU A 16 2.49 15.68 -12.23
N ALA A 17 3.41 14.88 -11.69
CA ALA A 17 4.38 14.11 -12.48
C ALA A 17 3.71 12.96 -13.24
N ALA A 18 2.70 12.33 -12.65
CA ALA A 18 2.17 11.08 -13.16
C ALA A 18 0.98 11.30 -14.13
N LYS A 19 0.25 12.42 -14.09
CA LYS A 19 -1.10 12.53 -14.74
C LYS A 19 -1.08 12.36 -16.25
N GLU A 20 0.02 12.71 -16.88
CA GLU A 20 0.15 12.54 -18.32
C GLU A 20 0.58 11.11 -18.71
N ILE A 21 1.11 10.34 -17.76
CA ILE A 21 1.70 9.00 -18.00
C ILE A 21 0.90 7.84 -17.39
N PHE A 22 -0.19 8.12 -16.68
CA PHE A 22 -1.03 7.09 -16.08
C PHE A 22 -1.58 6.11 -17.13
N GLY A 23 -1.51 4.81 -16.82
CA GLY A 23 -1.94 3.75 -17.73
C GLY A 23 -1.01 3.50 -18.91
N ASN A 24 0.16 4.15 -18.97
CA ASN A 24 1.18 3.87 -19.98
C ASN A 24 2.18 2.79 -19.57
N ALA A 25 2.28 2.46 -18.27
CA ALA A 25 3.10 1.35 -17.82
C ALA A 25 2.39 0.02 -18.08
N LEU A 26 3.12 -0.96 -18.61
CA LEU A 26 2.64 -2.34 -18.71
C LEU A 26 2.89 -3.03 -17.37
N TRP A 27 1.88 -3.75 -16.86
CA TRP A 27 2.11 -4.68 -15.76
C TRP A 27 3.01 -5.80 -16.27
N GLN A 28 4.00 -6.18 -15.48
CA GLN A 28 4.70 -7.44 -15.71
C GLN A 28 4.21 -8.41 -14.65
N ASP A 29 3.66 -9.54 -15.09
CA ASP A 29 3.27 -10.62 -14.19
C ASP A 29 4.44 -11.01 -13.31
N ASP A 30 4.13 -11.16 -12.02
CA ASP A 30 5.09 -11.56 -11.03
C ASP A 30 4.68 -12.90 -10.40
N PRO A 31 5.12 -14.02 -10.99
CA PRO A 31 4.76 -15.35 -10.50
C PRO A 31 5.51 -15.73 -9.22
N THR A 32 6.52 -14.95 -8.82
CA THR A 32 7.32 -15.26 -7.63
C THR A 32 6.65 -14.71 -6.39
N ILE A 33 6.61 -15.53 -5.33
CA ILE A 33 6.06 -15.10 -4.04
C ILE A 33 6.82 -13.88 -3.53
N LEU A 34 6.10 -12.79 -3.34
CA LEU A 34 6.55 -11.56 -2.73
C LEU A 34 6.20 -11.55 -1.24
N TYR A 35 7.18 -11.24 -0.39
CA TYR A 35 6.92 -11.07 1.03
C TYR A 35 6.70 -9.60 1.36
N CYS A 36 5.65 -9.33 2.13
CA CYS A 36 5.23 -7.97 2.47
C CYS A 36 4.90 -7.87 3.96
N ILE A 37 5.35 -6.77 4.57
CA ILE A 37 4.87 -6.30 5.87
C ILE A 37 3.91 -5.14 5.61
N ASN A 38 2.69 -5.20 6.13
CA ASN A 38 1.67 -4.23 5.79
C ASN A 38 0.69 -3.91 6.94
N ILE A 39 0.06 -2.75 6.86
CA ILE A 39 -1.08 -2.35 7.70
C ILE A 39 -2.35 -2.67 6.91
N PRO A 40 -3.21 -3.61 7.36
CA PRO A 40 -4.47 -3.89 6.68
C PRO A 40 -5.44 -2.71 6.79
N LEU A 41 -6.33 -2.57 5.81
CA LEU A 41 -7.46 -1.64 5.91
C LEU A 41 -8.29 -1.96 7.16
N HIS A 42 -8.53 -0.95 8.00
CA HIS A 42 -9.34 -1.15 9.19
C HIS A 42 -10.83 -1.34 8.80
N PRO A 43 -11.57 -2.29 9.41
CA PRO A 43 -12.97 -2.56 9.06
C PRO A 43 -13.91 -1.35 9.11
N SER A 44 -13.63 -0.37 9.97
CA SER A 44 -14.43 0.88 10.02
C SER A 44 -14.38 1.71 8.73
N CYS A 45 -13.43 1.44 7.84
CA CYS A 45 -13.23 2.14 6.58
C CYS A 45 -13.79 1.36 5.37
N TYR A 46 -14.27 0.12 5.55
CA TYR A 46 -14.68 -0.77 4.45
C TYR A 46 -15.78 -0.18 3.59
N GLU A 47 -16.83 0.38 4.20
CA GLU A 47 -17.94 0.96 3.43
C GLU A 47 -17.48 2.18 2.62
N HIS A 48 -16.65 3.04 3.21
CA HIS A 48 -16.09 4.20 2.51
C HIS A 48 -15.23 3.77 1.32
N MET A 49 -14.34 2.80 1.53
CA MET A 49 -13.45 2.30 0.48
C MET A 49 -14.19 1.54 -0.62
N ARG A 50 -15.26 0.81 -0.28
CA ARG A 50 -16.15 0.18 -1.25
C ARG A 50 -16.82 1.22 -2.15
N VAL A 51 -17.43 2.26 -1.56
CA VAL A 51 -18.08 3.33 -2.34
C VAL A 51 -17.08 4.05 -3.26
N VAL A 52 -15.88 4.33 -2.78
CA VAL A 52 -14.81 4.91 -3.60
C VAL A 52 -14.45 3.99 -4.77
N SER A 53 -14.26 2.70 -4.49
CA SER A 53 -13.90 1.69 -5.50
C SER A 53 -15.00 1.51 -6.54
N ASP A 54 -16.26 1.36 -6.13
CA ASP A 54 -17.41 1.21 -7.02
C ASP A 54 -17.57 2.43 -7.95
N ASN A 55 -17.38 3.63 -7.41
CA ASN A 55 -17.43 4.86 -8.19
C ASN A 55 -16.34 4.88 -9.26
N LEU A 56 -15.09 4.55 -8.91
CA LEU A 56 -13.98 4.50 -9.87
C LEU A 56 -14.16 3.37 -10.90
N GLN A 57 -14.62 2.20 -10.47
CA GLN A 57 -14.92 1.05 -11.31
C GLN A 57 -15.98 1.37 -12.37
N SER A 58 -17.00 2.17 -12.00
CA SER A 58 -18.06 2.59 -12.93
C SER A 58 -17.56 3.44 -14.10
N MET A 59 -16.33 3.96 -14.03
CA MET A 59 -15.70 4.81 -15.05
C MET A 59 -14.77 4.05 -15.99
N VAL A 60 -14.58 2.74 -15.78
CA VAL A 60 -13.73 1.89 -16.61
C VAL A 60 -14.51 0.73 -17.22
N PRO A 61 -14.00 0.08 -18.30
CA PRO A 61 -14.63 -1.11 -18.86
C PRO A 61 -14.72 -2.25 -17.84
N ALA A 62 -15.82 -3.02 -17.90
CA ALA A 62 -16.04 -4.18 -17.02
C ALA A 62 -14.97 -5.28 -17.16
N SER A 63 -14.22 -5.30 -18.28
CA SER A 63 -13.08 -6.22 -18.46
C SER A 63 -11.96 -6.02 -17.46
N LEU A 64 -11.92 -4.87 -16.75
CA LEU A 64 -10.91 -4.56 -15.75
C LEU A 64 -11.33 -4.92 -14.33
N ALA A 65 -12.49 -5.57 -14.14
CA ALA A 65 -13.06 -5.82 -12.81
C ALA A 65 -12.12 -6.61 -11.88
N ASN A 66 -11.30 -7.52 -12.43
CA ASN A 66 -10.35 -8.33 -11.67
C ASN A 66 -9.08 -7.57 -11.23
N LEU A 67 -8.86 -6.35 -11.75
CA LEU A 67 -7.70 -5.52 -11.42
C LEU A 67 -7.93 -4.64 -10.18
N TRP A 68 -9.13 -4.69 -9.60
CA TRP A 68 -9.50 -3.96 -8.39
C TRP A 68 -9.34 -4.85 -7.17
N LEU A 69 -8.88 -4.26 -6.08
CA LEU A 69 -8.71 -4.95 -4.81
C LEU A 69 -10.04 -5.02 -4.06
N TYR A 70 -10.28 -6.13 -3.38
CA TYR A 70 -11.30 -6.20 -2.33
C TYR A 70 -10.80 -5.46 -1.09
N ASN A 71 -11.72 -5.02 -0.22
CA ASN A 71 -11.36 -4.28 0.99
C ASN A 71 -10.39 -5.05 1.89
N GLU A 72 -10.53 -6.38 1.92
CA GLU A 72 -9.69 -7.30 2.69
C GLU A 72 -8.26 -7.38 2.18
N ASP A 73 -8.05 -7.07 0.89
CA ASP A 73 -6.74 -7.06 0.24
C ASP A 73 -6.08 -5.68 0.26
N MET A 74 -6.86 -4.61 0.52
CA MET A 74 -6.34 -3.24 0.64
C MET A 74 -5.48 -3.09 1.89
N HIS A 75 -4.28 -2.57 1.70
CA HIS A 75 -3.33 -2.38 2.78
C HIS A 75 -2.35 -1.25 2.46
N ILE A 76 -1.65 -0.78 3.50
CA ILE A 76 -0.50 0.10 3.38
C ILE A 76 0.76 -0.74 3.50
N THR A 77 1.55 -0.84 2.45
CA THR A 77 2.83 -1.55 2.47
C THR A 77 3.82 -0.79 3.33
N LEU A 78 4.32 -1.41 4.40
CA LEU A 78 5.40 -0.87 5.22
C LEU A 78 6.76 -1.26 4.67
N MET A 79 6.91 -2.50 4.21
CA MET A 79 8.20 -3.03 3.78
C MET A 79 8.01 -4.25 2.89
N ILE A 80 8.96 -4.47 1.98
CA ILE A 80 9.00 -5.64 1.10
C ILE A 80 10.34 -6.34 1.33
N PRO A 81 10.45 -7.27 2.30
CA PRO A 81 11.72 -7.91 2.62
C PRO A 81 12.40 -8.61 1.43
N GLY A 82 11.63 -9.10 0.45
CA GLY A 82 12.19 -9.75 -0.73
C GLY A 82 11.21 -10.65 -1.46
N ARG A 83 11.75 -11.32 -2.48
CA ARG A 83 11.11 -12.41 -3.23
C ARG A 83 11.67 -13.75 -2.78
N MET A 84 10.82 -14.78 -2.79
CA MET A 84 11.29 -16.15 -2.56
C MET A 84 12.43 -16.51 -3.52
N ALA A 85 13.46 -17.17 -3.00
CA ALA A 85 14.66 -17.63 -3.71
C ALA A 85 15.67 -16.56 -4.15
N ASP A 86 15.34 -15.27 -4.10
CA ASP A 86 16.29 -14.18 -4.35
C ASP A 86 16.97 -13.72 -3.04
N GLN A 87 16.25 -12.94 -2.24
CA GLN A 87 16.74 -12.41 -0.95
C GLN A 87 16.14 -13.17 0.24
N PHE A 88 15.25 -14.12 -0.02
CA PHE A 88 14.36 -14.70 0.97
C PHE A 88 14.31 -16.22 0.86
N GLN A 89 14.64 -16.93 1.94
CA GLN A 89 14.45 -18.38 2.05
C GLN A 89 13.33 -18.69 3.07
N GLU A 90 12.68 -19.84 2.94
CA GLU A 90 11.61 -20.24 3.87
C GLU A 90 12.08 -20.28 5.33
N GLY A 91 13.35 -20.61 5.58
CA GLY A 91 13.96 -20.59 6.91
C GLY A 91 14.09 -19.19 7.54
N ASP A 92 14.01 -18.11 6.75
CA ASP A 92 14.13 -16.73 7.25
C ASP A 92 12.80 -16.22 7.84
N ILE A 93 11.68 -16.91 7.59
CA ILE A 93 10.34 -16.50 8.02
C ILE A 93 10.29 -16.28 9.54
N ASP A 94 10.76 -17.25 10.33
CA ASP A 94 10.67 -17.16 11.80
C ASP A 94 11.58 -16.06 12.38
N SER A 95 12.75 -15.84 11.77
CA SER A 95 13.64 -14.73 12.13
C SER A 95 12.99 -13.36 11.88
N ILE A 96 12.32 -13.20 10.74
CA ILE A 96 11.58 -11.97 10.40
C ILE A 96 10.40 -11.79 11.33
N ARG A 97 9.62 -12.83 11.61
CA ARG A 97 8.51 -12.76 12.58
C ARG A 97 9.01 -12.29 13.95
N GLY A 98 10.12 -12.84 14.44
CA GLY A 98 10.72 -12.42 15.70
C GLY A 98 11.23 -10.97 15.68
N SER A 99 11.68 -10.48 14.53
CA SER A 99 12.09 -9.07 14.36
C SER A 99 10.88 -8.13 14.37
N ILE A 100 9.81 -8.50 13.66
CA ILE A 100 8.55 -7.76 13.64
C ILE A 100 7.96 -7.67 15.06
N GLU A 101 7.86 -8.80 15.77
CA GLU A 101 7.33 -8.86 17.13
C GLU A 101 8.10 -7.93 18.08
N LYS A 102 9.44 -7.92 18.00
CA LYS A 102 10.28 -7.04 18.81
C LYS A 102 10.04 -5.55 18.55
N VAL A 103 9.75 -5.17 17.31
CA VAL A 103 9.43 -3.80 16.92
C VAL A 103 8.03 -3.41 17.41
N VAL A 104 7.01 -4.24 17.15
CA VAL A 104 5.61 -3.87 17.40
C VAL A 104 5.21 -3.93 18.88
N GLN A 105 5.86 -4.75 19.70
CA GLN A 105 5.52 -4.95 21.12
C GLN A 105 5.67 -3.69 22.00
N ASN A 106 6.31 -2.64 21.47
CA ASN A 106 6.46 -1.35 22.16
C ASN A 106 5.91 -0.18 21.33
N PHE A 107 5.33 -0.47 20.16
CA PHE A 107 4.83 0.56 19.26
C PHE A 107 3.36 0.85 19.62
N PRO A 108 2.99 2.10 19.96
CA PRO A 108 1.63 2.42 20.34
C PRO A 108 0.68 2.30 19.14
N LYS A 109 -0.60 2.06 19.42
CA LYS A 109 -1.64 2.21 18.39
C LYS A 109 -1.73 3.67 17.95
N PHE A 110 -2.05 3.88 16.69
CA PHE A 110 -2.16 5.24 16.14
C PHE A 110 -3.25 5.30 15.07
N SER A 111 -3.50 6.50 14.55
CA SER A 111 -4.40 6.72 13.42
C SER A 111 -3.64 7.36 12.27
N VAL A 112 -4.08 7.05 11.06
CA VAL A 112 -3.68 7.72 9.81
C VAL A 112 -4.92 8.27 9.11
N GLU A 113 -4.72 9.17 8.17
CA GLU A 113 -5.77 9.75 7.34
C GLU A 113 -5.63 9.21 5.91
N LEU A 114 -6.69 8.58 5.39
CA LEU A 114 -6.78 8.24 3.97
C LEU A 114 -7.30 9.46 3.21
N GLY A 115 -6.46 9.99 2.33
CA GLY A 115 -6.61 11.26 1.64
C GLY A 115 -7.30 11.18 0.28
N ASN A 116 -6.82 11.97 -0.68
CA ASN A 116 -7.38 11.99 -2.02
C ASN A 116 -6.97 10.76 -2.83
N ILE A 117 -7.53 10.64 -4.04
CA ILE A 117 -7.04 9.70 -5.04
C ILE A 117 -5.71 10.21 -5.61
N ASN A 118 -4.79 9.28 -5.83
CA ASN A 118 -3.57 9.53 -6.54
C ASN A 118 -3.17 8.25 -7.30
N TYR A 119 -2.07 8.28 -8.05
CA TYR A 119 -1.66 7.11 -8.79
C TYR A 119 -0.16 7.09 -9.11
N PHE A 120 0.33 5.88 -9.32
CA PHE A 120 1.57 5.58 -10.02
C PHE A 120 1.22 5.13 -11.45
N PRO A 121 2.17 5.01 -12.38
CA PRO A 121 1.88 4.66 -13.77
C PRO A 121 0.99 3.42 -13.97
N GLY A 122 0.98 2.47 -13.02
CA GLY A 122 0.17 1.24 -13.06
C GLY A 122 -0.81 1.04 -11.91
N THR A 123 -0.89 1.95 -10.93
CA THR A 123 -1.60 1.71 -9.66
C THR A 123 -2.40 2.94 -9.28
N ILE A 124 -3.69 2.77 -8.99
CA ILE A 124 -4.52 3.81 -8.38
C ILE A 124 -4.55 3.58 -6.86
N PHE A 125 -4.40 4.64 -6.07
CA PHE A 125 -4.29 4.52 -4.62
C PHE A 125 -4.90 5.69 -3.86
N ARG A 126 -5.18 5.48 -2.57
CA ARG A 126 -5.43 6.54 -1.59
C ARG A 126 -4.12 7.04 -1.01
N GLU A 127 -3.99 8.36 -0.98
CA GLU A 127 -2.94 9.03 -0.21
C GLU A 127 -3.06 8.64 1.26
N VAL A 128 -1.93 8.45 1.95
CA VAL A 128 -1.92 8.16 3.39
C VAL A 128 -1.16 9.26 4.09
N TYR A 129 -1.82 9.90 5.04
CA TYR A 129 -1.23 10.95 5.85
C TYR A 129 -1.10 10.51 7.30
N ASP A 130 0.03 10.87 7.91
CA ASP A 130 0.26 10.66 9.34
C ASP A 130 0.77 11.95 9.98
N ARG A 131 -0.07 12.55 10.81
CA ARG A 131 0.23 13.82 11.50
C ARG A 131 1.36 13.69 12.51
N ASN A 132 1.54 12.51 13.09
CA ASN A 132 2.46 12.25 14.19
C ASN A 132 3.71 11.47 13.74
N GLY A 133 3.77 11.07 12.47
CA GLY A 133 4.90 10.35 11.87
C GLY A 133 5.17 8.97 12.47
N ASN A 134 4.16 8.36 13.09
CA ASN A 134 4.17 7.00 13.59
C ASN A 134 4.45 5.97 12.49
N ILE A 135 3.80 6.06 11.32
CA ILE A 135 3.99 5.13 10.21
C ILE A 135 5.44 5.16 9.69
N PHE A 136 6.03 6.35 9.65
CA PHE A 136 7.42 6.53 9.25
C PHE A 136 8.39 5.98 10.30
N ALA A 137 8.10 6.22 11.59
CA ALA A 137 8.88 5.66 12.68
C ALA A 137 8.80 4.12 12.70
N LEU A 138 7.62 3.54 12.44
CA LEU A 138 7.41 2.10 12.34
C LEU A 138 8.17 1.51 11.14
N HIS A 139 8.06 2.13 9.95
CA HIS A 139 8.81 1.74 8.76
C HIS A 139 10.33 1.71 9.03
N ASN A 140 10.88 2.79 9.60
CA ASN A 140 12.31 2.87 9.88
C ASN A 140 12.78 1.80 10.88
N GLN A 141 12.03 1.56 11.95
CA GLN A 141 12.38 0.52 12.92
C GLN A 141 12.35 -0.88 12.31
N LEU A 142 11.41 -1.15 11.39
CA LEU A 142 11.39 -2.39 10.62
C LEU A 142 12.59 -2.48 9.68
N ALA A 143 12.90 -1.40 8.95
CA ALA A 143 14.04 -1.33 8.02
C ALA A 143 15.39 -1.53 8.71
N ASP A 144 15.54 -1.02 9.93
CA ASP A 144 16.74 -1.20 10.76
C ASP A 144 16.84 -2.62 11.33
N SER A 145 15.70 -3.25 11.64
CA SER A 145 15.65 -4.60 12.21
C SER A 145 15.76 -5.71 11.17
N ILE A 146 15.37 -5.43 9.92
CA ILE A 146 15.32 -6.40 8.83
C ILE A 146 16.28 -5.91 7.72
N PRO A 147 17.45 -6.55 7.56
CA PRO A 147 18.52 -6.02 6.70
C PRO A 147 18.28 -6.21 5.19
N PHE A 148 17.19 -6.89 4.81
CA PHE A 148 16.87 -7.21 3.42
C PHE A 148 15.69 -6.39 2.94
N ASP A 149 15.78 -5.87 1.71
CA ASP A 149 14.67 -5.21 1.02
C ASP A 149 14.76 -5.53 -0.47
N LEU A 150 13.62 -5.71 -1.10
CA LEU A 150 13.56 -5.75 -2.55
C LEU A 150 13.83 -4.37 -3.16
N HIS A 151 13.41 -3.31 -2.48
CA HIS A 151 13.49 -1.92 -2.94
C HIS A 151 14.12 -1.00 -1.89
N PRO A 152 15.44 -1.14 -1.63
CA PRO A 152 16.15 -0.31 -0.66
C PRO A 152 16.04 1.20 -0.97
N GLU A 153 15.80 1.58 -2.24
CA GLU A 153 15.57 2.95 -2.67
C GLU A 153 14.31 3.60 -2.07
N TYR A 154 13.33 2.82 -1.59
CA TYR A 154 12.12 3.32 -0.96
C TYR A 154 12.19 3.33 0.58
N ARG A 155 13.34 3.02 1.16
CA ARG A 155 13.51 3.09 2.61
C ARG A 155 13.63 4.52 3.11
N TYR A 156 13.38 4.69 4.41
CA TYR A 156 13.64 5.93 5.14
C TYR A 156 12.97 7.13 4.47
N GLU A 157 13.70 8.20 4.18
CA GLU A 157 13.18 9.43 3.59
C GLU A 157 12.43 9.23 2.26
N ASN A 158 12.70 8.14 1.54
CA ASN A 158 12.04 7.86 0.26
C ASN A 158 10.72 7.10 0.42
N TYR A 159 10.40 6.61 1.61
CA TYR A 159 9.16 5.86 1.88
C TYR A 159 7.92 6.73 1.71
N ASN A 160 7.03 6.38 0.80
CA ASN A 160 5.78 7.11 0.60
C ASN A 160 4.56 6.21 0.87
N PRO A 161 3.94 6.29 2.07
CA PRO A 161 2.85 5.40 2.43
C PRO A 161 1.64 5.65 1.53
N HIS A 162 1.05 4.60 0.98
CA HIS A 162 -0.15 4.70 0.16
C HIS A 162 -0.97 3.41 0.32
N MET A 163 -2.25 3.47 -0.02
CA MET A 163 -3.12 2.30 -0.03
C MET A 163 -3.68 2.09 -1.43
N SER A 164 -3.17 1.07 -2.12
CA SER A 164 -3.65 0.68 -3.45
C SER A 164 -5.13 0.34 -3.42
N ILE A 165 -5.85 0.77 -4.46
CA ILE A 165 -7.27 0.43 -4.72
C ILE A 165 -7.36 -0.55 -5.90
N GLY A 166 -6.43 -0.45 -6.85
CA GLY A 166 -6.35 -1.36 -8.00
C GLY A 166 -5.05 -1.21 -8.79
N TYR A 167 -4.70 -2.28 -9.50
CA TYR A 167 -3.50 -2.39 -10.34
C TYR A 167 -3.91 -2.40 -11.82
N LEU A 168 -4.13 -1.22 -12.37
CA LEU A 168 -4.80 -1.05 -13.66
C LEU A 168 -3.83 -1.02 -14.86
N ALA A 169 -2.51 -1.16 -14.65
CA ALA A 169 -1.46 -0.97 -15.66
C ALA A 169 -1.81 -1.40 -17.10
N GLY A 170 -1.54 -0.51 -18.06
CA GLY A 170 -1.73 -0.75 -19.49
C GLY A 170 -3.13 -0.52 -20.05
N GLU A 171 -4.19 -0.56 -19.22
CA GLU A 171 -5.55 -0.75 -19.75
C GLU A 171 -6.57 0.40 -19.51
N HIS A 172 -6.15 1.57 -19.02
CA HIS A 172 -7.11 2.55 -18.46
C HIS A 172 -6.70 4.03 -18.57
N LYS A 173 -6.03 4.42 -19.66
CA LYS A 173 -5.61 5.82 -19.94
C LYS A 173 -6.76 6.86 -19.86
N GLY A 174 -8.00 6.40 -19.90
CA GLY A 174 -9.20 7.23 -19.85
C GLY A 174 -9.72 7.55 -18.45
N LEU A 175 -9.33 6.84 -17.38
CA LEU A 175 -9.96 6.99 -16.06
C LEU A 175 -9.83 8.42 -15.51
N ILE A 176 -8.61 8.97 -15.45
CA ILE A 176 -8.38 10.33 -14.93
C ILE A 176 -8.92 11.42 -15.86
N LYS A 177 -9.16 11.10 -17.14
CA LYS A 177 -9.75 12.00 -18.14
C LYS A 177 -11.28 11.87 -18.19
N HIS A 178 -11.85 10.93 -17.44
CA HIS A 178 -13.27 10.67 -17.45
C HIS A 178 -14.02 11.88 -16.85
N PRO A 179 -15.12 12.37 -17.45
CA PRO A 179 -15.80 13.59 -16.97
C PRO A 179 -16.33 13.53 -15.54
N LYS A 180 -16.54 12.33 -15.02
CA LYS A 180 -16.99 12.11 -13.62
C LYS A 180 -15.84 11.85 -12.65
N PHE A 181 -14.62 11.74 -13.14
CA PHE A 181 -13.48 11.50 -12.27
C PHE A 181 -13.25 12.71 -11.38
N ASN A 182 -13.13 12.45 -10.08
CA ASN A 182 -12.79 13.46 -9.10
C ASN A 182 -11.68 12.92 -8.20
N ARG A 183 -10.58 13.67 -8.13
CA ARG A 183 -9.45 13.36 -7.24
C ARG A 183 -9.83 13.53 -5.77
N GLU A 184 -10.62 14.57 -5.48
CA GLU A 184 -10.94 15.01 -4.14
C GLU A 184 -12.15 14.26 -3.57
N ILE A 185 -11.89 13.26 -2.73
CA ILE A 185 -12.92 12.36 -2.18
C ILE A 185 -13.13 12.53 -0.67
N GLY A 186 -12.42 13.47 -0.05
CA GLY A 186 -12.46 13.72 1.39
C GLY A 186 -11.57 12.78 2.20
N VAL A 187 -11.26 13.22 3.41
CA VAL A 187 -10.38 12.50 4.33
C VAL A 187 -11.21 11.56 5.22
N VAL A 188 -10.74 10.33 5.39
CA VAL A 188 -11.28 9.40 6.39
C VAL A 188 -10.15 8.95 7.33
N GLU A 189 -10.41 8.98 8.63
CA GLU A 189 -9.48 8.46 9.63
C GLU A 189 -9.52 6.92 9.66
N MET A 190 -8.35 6.30 9.66
CA MET A 190 -8.17 4.86 9.79
C MET A 190 -7.30 4.55 11.01
N LYS A 191 -7.78 3.64 11.87
CA LYS A 191 -7.02 3.14 13.02
C LYS A 191 -5.97 2.13 12.58
N VAL A 192 -4.79 2.22 13.16
CA VAL A 192 -3.71 1.25 13.02
C VAL A 192 -3.53 0.53 14.35
N GLU A 193 -3.99 -0.72 14.39
CA GLU A 193 -3.99 -1.54 15.62
C GLU A 193 -3.11 -2.78 15.50
N LYS A 194 -2.76 -3.17 14.28
CA LYS A 194 -1.95 -4.35 13.96
C LYS A 194 -1.29 -4.21 12.59
N ILE A 195 -0.28 -5.03 12.35
CA ILE A 195 0.32 -5.24 11.03
C ILE A 195 0.33 -6.74 10.70
N TYR A 196 0.40 -7.06 9.42
CA TYR A 196 0.55 -8.41 8.92
C TYR A 196 1.93 -8.61 8.31
N PHE A 197 2.45 -9.83 8.47
CA PHE A 197 3.47 -10.38 7.59
C PHE A 197 2.79 -11.34 6.63
N SER A 198 2.95 -11.13 5.33
CA SER A 198 2.21 -11.87 4.30
C SER A 198 3.10 -12.33 3.17
N ALA A 199 2.72 -13.45 2.55
CA ALA A 199 3.16 -13.88 1.24
C ALA A 199 2.08 -13.49 0.21
N VAL A 200 2.50 -12.84 -0.87
CA VAL A 200 1.62 -12.33 -1.93
C VAL A 200 2.09 -12.92 -3.26
N THR A 201 1.14 -13.28 -4.11
CA THR A 201 1.39 -13.59 -5.52
C THR A 201 0.41 -12.85 -6.39
N ASP A 202 0.82 -12.45 -7.58
CA ASP A 202 -0.04 -11.84 -8.60
C ASP A 202 0.04 -12.63 -9.92
N ALA A 203 -0.19 -13.93 -9.82
CA ALA A 203 -0.17 -14.82 -10.97
C ALA A 203 -1.47 -14.67 -11.77
N GLY A 204 -1.36 -14.22 -13.03
CA GLY A 204 -2.51 -14.07 -13.93
C GLY A 204 -3.45 -12.94 -13.53
N HIS A 205 -2.92 -11.84 -12.97
CA HIS A 205 -3.68 -10.67 -12.51
C HIS A 205 -4.72 -11.00 -11.43
N VAL A 206 -4.36 -11.93 -10.53
CA VAL A 206 -5.15 -12.27 -9.35
C VAL A 206 -4.26 -12.09 -8.14
N TYR A 207 -4.51 -11.00 -7.41
CA TYR A 207 -3.88 -10.76 -6.13
C TYR A 207 -4.31 -11.83 -5.13
N GLN A 208 -3.36 -12.61 -4.63
CA GLN A 208 -3.60 -13.60 -3.59
C GLN A 208 -2.67 -13.33 -2.41
N GLN A 209 -3.25 -13.14 -1.23
CA GLN A 209 -2.50 -12.90 -0.01
C GLN A 209 -2.70 -14.04 0.99
N LYS A 210 -1.58 -14.57 1.50
CA LYS A 210 -1.54 -15.48 2.63
C LYS A 210 -0.89 -14.79 3.82
N ILE A 211 -1.65 -14.64 4.91
CA ILE A 211 -1.14 -14.10 6.16
C ILE A 211 -0.25 -15.16 6.83
N LEU A 212 1.00 -14.81 7.10
CA LEU A 212 2.00 -15.65 7.78
C LEU A 212 2.12 -15.31 9.27
N GLY A 213 1.70 -14.10 9.66
CA GLY A 213 1.63 -13.67 11.05
C GLY A 213 0.82 -12.39 11.21
N GLU A 214 0.10 -12.31 12.32
CA GLU A 214 -0.57 -11.09 12.78
C GLU A 214 0.14 -10.53 14.00
N PHE A 215 0.43 -9.23 13.98
CA PHE A 215 1.24 -8.56 14.98
C PHE A 215 0.48 -7.35 15.50
N PRO A 216 -0.28 -7.48 16.61
CA PRO A 216 -0.91 -6.37 17.28
C PRO A 216 0.13 -5.34 17.72
N LEU A 217 -0.18 -4.05 17.53
CA LEU A 217 0.62 -2.97 18.10
C LEU A 217 0.36 -2.89 19.61
N GLY A 218 1.43 -2.76 20.41
CA GLY A 218 1.39 -2.81 21.86
C GLY A 218 2.21 -1.74 22.56
N LYS A 219 1.57 -0.64 22.94
CA LYS A 219 1.50 -0.06 24.29
C LYS A 219 0.41 1.00 24.32
#